data_AF-A0A7J3CA44-F1
#
_entry.id   AF-A0A7J3CA44-F1
#
_cell.length_a   1.000
_cell.length_b   1.000
_cell.length_c   1.000
_cell.angle_alpha   90.00
_cell.angle_beta   90.00
_cell.angle_gamma   90.00
#
_symmetry.space_group_name_H-M   'P 1'
#
loop_
_entity.id
_entity.type
_entity.pdbx_description
1 polymer ?
#
loop_
_entity_poly.entity_id
_entity_poly.type
_entity_poly.pdbx_seq_one_letter_code
_entity_poly.pdbx_strand_id
1 'polypeptide(L)'
;MIRIEGPGLIPLDVTPDHPVLTVEEIDNGHRNDSKGAPTFTSAQFIPARKLKGKDYGKGGRNYLIITIPRGVYSDSYINFSLPSPSPGQDKVVSYPLDSASVMLLGAYVGFHPENEDGRGVWSIRVRDSTRAFKLKDAIEKLGFKSEVVRNQSVGDDFLVIVSTEVYKLLDKLGGSSTYGKKIPDAILYHENLSLLSAFMDGLMSSGCNRSHEPGDARKSSFATISKLLAMQLQLAWLRLGKYAKISIRNGDSSNLDGEEGAGVNEYVISVDDEPTSVYWIGNSVYVPLLRTSKIDYEGYVYDVQTEENIVVASNIVTHNCIYVANRMTSWGTRLSPLRDVGVERNMMPIGIVDFGAGRRLIAFIFTLGPDQSWSALEGGFSASMPPSGINVYDVSFERTGPFCIGYDEQQVVDWDRQTRSNLPAYSPNPSTISTIEVSTSSLVPFVQLFQKDSISESQCEGSGSYPQEGGSAPEEGDLEEIIGNIVKIIRSI
;
A
#
# COMPACT_ATOMS: atom_id res chain seq x y z
N MET A 1 -0.41 -1.42 -19.53
CA MET A 1 -0.43 -0.68 -18.24
C MET A 1 0.13 0.72 -18.43
N ILE A 2 -0.02 1.59 -17.43
CA ILE A 2 0.66 2.88 -17.31
C ILE A 2 1.70 2.75 -16.19
N ARG A 3 2.96 3.05 -16.52
CA ARG A 3 4.05 3.19 -15.55
C ARG A 3 4.17 4.65 -15.13
N ILE A 4 4.14 4.89 -13.84
CA ILE A 4 4.21 6.21 -13.20
C ILE A 4 5.57 6.34 -12.51
N GLU A 5 6.32 7.39 -12.85
CA GLU A 5 7.68 7.61 -12.35
C GLU A 5 7.81 9.00 -11.70
N GLY A 6 8.28 9.04 -10.45
CA GLY A 6 8.65 10.25 -9.71
C GLY A 6 10.10 10.21 -9.24
N PRO A 7 10.77 11.35 -8.97
CA PRO A 7 12.17 11.35 -8.57
C PRO A 7 12.36 10.67 -7.22
N GLY A 8 13.11 9.57 -7.21
CA GLY A 8 13.40 8.81 -5.99
C GLY A 8 12.27 7.90 -5.54
N LEU A 9 11.23 7.69 -6.35
CA LEU A 9 10.20 6.69 -6.10
C LEU A 9 10.47 5.42 -6.91
N ILE A 10 10.11 4.28 -6.35
CA ILE A 10 10.01 3.06 -7.15
C ILE A 10 8.84 3.24 -8.13
N PRO A 11 9.02 2.94 -9.43
CA PRO A 11 7.95 3.08 -10.40
C PRO A 11 6.70 2.29 -10.01
N LEU A 12 5.55 2.92 -10.18
CA LEU A 12 4.24 2.32 -9.93
C LEU A 12 3.59 1.96 -11.27
N ASP A 13 3.30 0.67 -11.46
CA ASP A 13 2.65 0.16 -12.66
C ASP A 13 1.17 -0.11 -12.36
N VAL A 14 0.27 0.56 -13.08
CA VAL A 14 -1.18 0.51 -12.85
C VAL A 14 -1.96 0.40 -14.16
N THR A 15 -3.25 0.08 -14.08
CA THR A 15 -4.12 0.13 -15.27
C THR A 15 -4.33 1.60 -15.70
N PRO A 16 -4.65 1.86 -16.98
CA PRO A 16 -4.85 3.23 -17.46
C PRO A 16 -5.93 4.03 -16.72
N ASP A 17 -6.91 3.33 -16.16
CA ASP A 17 -8.04 3.90 -15.43
C ASP A 17 -7.84 3.96 -13.92
N HIS A 18 -6.76 3.37 -13.40
CA HIS A 18 -6.54 3.34 -11.96
C HIS A 18 -6.38 4.77 -11.40
N PRO A 19 -7.17 5.14 -10.38
CA PRO A 19 -7.11 6.46 -9.77
C PRO A 19 -5.84 6.61 -8.90
N VAL A 20 -5.12 7.71 -9.12
CA VAL A 20 -3.92 8.08 -8.34
C VAL A 20 -4.14 9.44 -7.70
N LEU A 21 -3.91 9.55 -6.40
CA LEU A 21 -4.07 10.81 -5.68
C LEU A 21 -2.94 11.78 -6.06
N THR A 22 -3.30 12.92 -6.63
CA THR A 22 -2.35 13.93 -7.07
C THR A 22 -2.83 15.35 -6.77
N VAL A 23 -1.91 16.30 -6.80
CA VAL A 23 -2.22 17.74 -6.92
C VAL A 23 -1.66 18.27 -8.24
N GLU A 24 -2.23 19.36 -8.77
CA GLU A 24 -1.73 20.05 -9.95
C GLU A 24 -1.06 21.38 -9.55
N GLU A 25 0.12 21.69 -10.10
CA GLU A 25 0.77 23.00 -9.89
C GLU A 25 0.04 24.08 -10.69
N ILE A 26 -0.36 25.15 -10.00
CA ILE A 26 -1.05 26.29 -10.60
C ILE A 26 0.00 27.22 -11.24
N ASP A 27 -0.19 27.55 -12.52
CA ASP A 27 0.65 28.55 -13.19
C ASP A 27 0.24 29.96 -12.79
N ASN A 28 1.10 30.63 -12.03
CA ASN A 28 0.86 32.01 -11.58
C ASN A 28 1.31 33.06 -12.61
N GLY A 29 1.72 32.68 -13.83
CA GLY A 29 1.98 33.60 -14.96
C GLY A 29 3.17 34.57 -14.82
N HIS A 30 3.75 34.72 -13.62
CA HIS A 30 4.74 35.76 -13.28
C HIS A 30 5.99 35.20 -12.58
N ARG A 31 6.61 34.14 -13.14
CA ARG A 31 7.82 33.52 -12.56
C ARG A 31 9.13 34.28 -12.80
N ASN A 32 9.07 35.57 -13.12
CA ASN A 32 10.28 36.36 -13.36
C ASN A 32 11.02 36.76 -12.07
N ASP A 33 10.37 36.69 -10.90
CA ASP A 33 11.03 36.87 -9.59
C ASP A 33 11.03 35.57 -8.77
N SER A 34 12.22 35.03 -8.58
CA SER A 34 12.56 33.62 -8.41
C SER A 34 12.51 33.07 -6.98
N LYS A 35 11.50 33.44 -6.16
CA LYS A 35 11.45 32.98 -4.75
C LYS A 35 10.11 32.50 -4.19
N GLY A 36 9.02 32.55 -4.96
CA GLY A 36 7.73 32.03 -4.50
C GLY A 36 7.69 30.50 -4.50
N ALA A 37 7.24 29.89 -3.40
CA ALA A 37 6.84 28.49 -3.40
C ALA A 37 5.68 28.27 -4.40
N PRO A 38 5.63 27.14 -5.12
CA PRO A 38 4.51 26.85 -6.01
C PRO A 38 3.20 26.75 -5.21
N THR A 39 2.12 27.15 -5.86
CA THR A 39 0.74 26.91 -5.40
C THR A 39 0.20 25.65 -6.07
N PHE A 40 -0.65 24.93 -5.34
CA PHE A 40 -1.22 23.65 -5.78
C PHE A 40 -2.74 23.70 -5.73
N THR A 41 -3.40 22.93 -6.59
CA THR A 41 -4.83 22.64 -6.45
C THR A 41 -5.12 21.79 -5.21
N SER A 42 -6.40 21.59 -4.90
CA SER A 42 -6.80 20.52 -3.99
C SER A 42 -6.36 19.15 -4.51
N ALA A 43 -6.17 18.21 -3.59
CA ALA A 43 -5.83 16.82 -3.91
C ALA A 43 -7.03 16.13 -4.59
N GLN A 44 -6.77 15.42 -5.68
CA GLN A 44 -7.79 14.73 -6.47
C GLN A 44 -7.28 13.39 -6.97
N PHE A 45 -8.17 12.40 -7.03
CA PHE A 45 -7.90 11.14 -7.71
C PHE A 45 -8.01 11.34 -9.23
N ILE A 46 -6.89 11.18 -9.93
CA ILE A 46 -6.82 11.32 -11.39
C ILE A 46 -6.51 9.95 -11.99
N PRO A 47 -7.26 9.48 -13.01
CA PRO A 47 -6.92 8.26 -13.74
C PRO A 47 -5.50 8.32 -14.29
N ALA A 48 -4.72 7.25 -14.15
CA ALA A 48 -3.30 7.21 -14.52
C ALA A 48 -3.02 7.72 -15.95
N ARG A 49 -3.90 7.45 -16.91
CA ARG A 49 -3.79 7.92 -18.31
C ARG A 49 -3.91 9.43 -18.51
N LYS A 50 -4.47 10.16 -17.53
CA LYS A 50 -4.67 11.62 -17.57
C LYS A 50 -3.58 12.39 -16.82
N LEU A 51 -2.66 11.69 -16.14
CA LEU A 51 -1.59 12.31 -15.39
C LEU A 51 -0.60 13.04 -16.32
N LYS A 52 -0.24 14.26 -15.94
CA LYS A 52 0.64 15.18 -16.67
C LYS A 52 2.00 15.26 -15.97
N GLY A 53 3.03 14.68 -16.59
CA GLY A 53 4.40 14.72 -16.08
C GLY A 53 5.12 16.05 -16.35
N LYS A 54 6.43 16.07 -16.08
CA LYS A 54 7.30 17.23 -16.30
C LYS A 54 7.35 17.70 -17.76
N ASP A 55 7.14 16.78 -18.70
CA ASP A 55 7.19 17.06 -20.14
C ASP A 55 5.99 17.89 -20.65
N TYR A 56 4.98 18.12 -19.81
CA TYR A 56 3.76 18.85 -20.18
C TYR A 56 3.91 20.39 -20.26
N GLY A 57 5.12 20.92 -20.03
CA GLY A 57 5.43 22.36 -20.10
C GLY A 57 5.43 23.06 -18.74
N LYS A 58 5.44 24.39 -18.74
CA LYS A 58 5.31 25.20 -17.51
C LYS A 58 3.83 25.28 -17.12
N GLY A 59 3.49 24.95 -15.88
CA GLY A 59 2.12 24.94 -15.39
C GLY A 59 1.38 23.62 -15.63
N GLY A 60 0.50 23.25 -14.71
CA GLY A 60 -0.39 22.10 -14.89
C GLY A 60 0.24 20.72 -14.74
N ARG A 61 1.48 20.62 -14.24
CA ARG A 61 2.09 19.32 -13.93
C ARG A 61 1.48 18.72 -12.68
N ASN A 62 1.29 17.41 -12.67
CA ASN A 62 0.85 16.68 -11.49
C ASN A 62 2.01 16.37 -10.54
N TYR A 63 1.69 16.33 -9.26
CA TYR A 63 2.55 15.86 -8.19
C TYR A 63 1.90 14.68 -7.51
N LEU A 64 2.68 13.64 -7.30
CA LEU A 64 2.32 12.47 -6.49
C LEU A 64 2.35 12.87 -5.02
N ILE A 65 1.38 12.38 -4.26
CA ILE A 65 1.30 12.62 -2.82
C ILE A 65 1.83 11.40 -2.09
N ILE A 66 2.85 11.62 -1.24
CA ILE A 66 3.32 10.64 -0.26
C ILE A 66 2.89 11.13 1.12
N THR A 67 2.07 10.35 1.82
CA THR A 67 1.67 10.66 3.19
C THR A 67 2.76 10.25 4.17
N ILE A 68 3.04 11.10 5.16
CA ILE A 68 3.97 10.76 6.24
C ILE A 68 3.19 9.93 7.27
N PRO A 69 3.50 8.63 7.45
CA PRO A 69 2.72 7.78 8.33
C PRO A 69 2.92 8.19 9.79
N ARG A 70 1.81 8.26 10.53
CA ARG A 70 1.83 8.54 11.97
C ARG A 70 2.27 7.31 12.76
N GLY A 71 2.75 7.55 13.97
CA GLY A 71 2.98 6.44 14.90
C GLY A 71 1.66 5.89 15.39
N VAL A 72 1.53 4.57 15.40
CA VAL A 72 0.35 3.84 15.92
C VAL A 72 0.75 2.76 16.94
N TYR A 73 2.05 2.52 17.13
CA TYR A 73 2.57 1.62 18.16
C TYR A 73 3.19 2.42 19.31
N SER A 74 2.89 1.98 20.54
CA SER A 74 3.42 2.56 21.78
C SER A 74 3.99 1.50 22.74
N ASP A 75 4.03 0.23 22.31
CA ASP A 75 4.55 -0.88 23.09
C ASP A 75 6.02 -0.67 23.45
N SER A 76 6.40 -1.09 24.66
CA SER A 76 7.80 -1.07 25.11
C SER A 76 8.55 -2.37 24.80
N TYR A 77 7.90 -3.34 24.17
CA TYR A 77 8.49 -4.63 23.82
C TYR A 77 7.79 -5.28 22.62
N ILE A 78 8.53 -6.13 21.90
CA ILE A 78 7.97 -7.07 20.91
C ILE A 78 8.06 -8.47 21.50
N ASN A 79 6.92 -9.16 21.62
CA ASN A 79 6.88 -10.55 22.09
C ASN A 79 6.91 -11.53 20.91
N PHE A 80 7.66 -12.62 21.06
CA PHE A 80 7.70 -13.68 20.07
C PHE A 80 7.96 -15.03 20.73
N SER A 81 7.38 -16.07 20.14
CA SER A 81 7.68 -17.46 20.47
C SER A 81 8.94 -17.91 19.72
N LEU A 82 9.95 -18.36 20.45
CA LEU A 82 11.06 -19.12 19.88
C LEU A 82 10.86 -20.61 20.12
N PRO A 83 11.19 -21.48 19.14
CA PRO A 83 11.19 -22.92 19.36
C PRO A 83 12.12 -23.26 20.54
N SER A 84 11.60 -23.99 21.52
CA SER A 84 12.42 -24.54 22.61
C SER A 84 13.02 -25.89 22.20
N PRO A 85 14.16 -26.27 22.78
CA PRO A 85 14.67 -27.64 22.66
C PRO A 85 13.67 -28.69 23.16
N SER A 86 12.81 -28.32 24.11
CA SER A 86 11.76 -29.21 24.64
C SER A 86 10.55 -29.22 23.69
N PRO A 87 10.14 -30.39 23.16
CA PRO A 87 8.97 -30.50 22.30
C PRO A 87 7.72 -29.92 22.98
N GLY A 88 7.02 -29.03 22.29
CA GLY A 88 5.72 -28.49 22.73
C GLY A 88 5.76 -27.33 23.73
N GLN A 89 6.93 -26.75 24.03
CA GLN A 89 7.03 -25.57 24.89
C GLN A 89 7.72 -24.42 24.16
N ASP A 90 7.00 -23.57 23.43
CA ASP A 90 7.63 -22.37 22.88
C ASP A 90 8.13 -21.45 24.00
N LYS A 91 9.39 -21.01 23.91
CA LYS A 91 9.93 -20.01 24.83
C LYS A 91 9.49 -18.64 24.33
N VAL A 92 8.57 -18.00 25.06
CA VAL A 92 8.26 -16.59 24.82
C VAL A 92 9.48 -15.77 25.23
N VAL A 93 9.96 -14.96 24.30
CA VAL A 93 11.03 -13.99 24.53
C VAL A 93 10.48 -12.61 24.19
N SER A 94 10.81 -11.65 25.03
CA SER A 94 10.43 -10.25 24.87
C SER A 94 11.65 -9.45 24.42
N TYR A 95 11.53 -8.74 23.30
CA TYR A 95 12.56 -7.84 22.81
C TYR A 95 12.22 -6.41 23.24
N PRO A 96 13.00 -5.79 24.13
CA PRO A 96 12.73 -4.43 24.60
C PRO A 96 12.88 -3.42 23.46
N LEU A 97 11.93 -2.49 23.39
CA LEU A 97 11.92 -1.36 22.46
C LEU A 97 12.57 -0.14 23.12
N ASP A 98 13.85 -0.27 23.41
CA ASP A 98 14.73 0.83 23.84
C ASP A 98 15.73 1.20 22.75
N SER A 99 16.41 2.35 22.90
CA SER A 99 17.36 2.84 21.90
C SER A 99 18.51 1.87 21.61
N ALA A 100 19.04 1.17 22.61
CA ALA A 100 20.20 0.28 22.43
C ALA A 100 19.80 -1.00 21.70
N SER A 101 18.68 -1.60 22.11
CA SER A 101 18.11 -2.79 21.47
C SER A 101 17.69 -2.47 20.03
N VAL A 102 16.93 -1.41 19.80
CA VAL A 102 16.51 -1.03 18.45
C VAL A 102 17.69 -0.70 17.52
N MET A 103 18.77 -0.11 18.05
CA MET A 103 20.02 0.09 17.30
C MET A 103 20.70 -1.24 16.92
N LEU A 104 20.69 -2.24 17.80
CA LEU A 104 21.18 -3.60 17.49
C LEU A 104 20.42 -4.22 16.32
N LEU A 105 19.09 -4.10 16.31
CA LEU A 105 18.30 -4.60 15.18
C LEU A 105 18.60 -3.84 13.90
N GLY A 106 18.74 -2.51 13.96
CA GLY A 106 19.17 -1.70 12.83
C GLY A 106 20.51 -2.18 12.26
N ALA A 107 21.50 -2.44 13.11
CA ALA A 107 22.81 -2.93 12.69
C ALA A 107 22.72 -4.29 11.99
N TYR A 108 21.90 -5.22 12.52
CA TYR A 108 21.60 -6.51 11.89
C TYR A 108 20.91 -6.38 10.52
N VAL A 109 19.94 -5.46 10.39
CA VAL A 109 19.29 -5.23 9.10
C VAL A 109 20.29 -4.63 8.09
N GLY A 110 21.20 -3.77 8.55
CA GLY A 110 22.19 -3.12 7.69
C GLY A 110 23.30 -4.04 7.17
N PHE A 111 23.60 -5.12 7.89
CA PHE A 111 24.66 -6.08 7.52
C PHE A 111 24.19 -7.51 7.70
N HIS A 112 24.28 -8.35 6.66
CA HIS A 112 23.91 -9.76 6.82
C HIS A 112 24.98 -10.48 7.63
N PRO A 113 24.66 -11.05 8.80
CA PRO A 113 25.65 -11.77 9.58
C PRO A 113 26.13 -12.99 8.80
N GLU A 114 27.44 -13.15 8.68
CA GLU A 114 28.04 -14.32 8.06
C GLU A 114 28.32 -15.37 9.13
N ASN A 115 28.03 -16.65 8.83
CA ASN A 115 28.48 -17.77 9.64
C ASN A 115 29.89 -18.15 9.17
N GLU A 116 30.89 -17.35 9.56
CA GLU A 116 32.27 -17.38 9.03
C GLU A 116 32.89 -18.79 9.03
N ASP A 117 32.49 -19.66 9.96
CA ASP A 117 33.11 -20.97 10.17
C ASP A 117 32.16 -22.18 10.07
N GLY A 118 30.87 -21.97 9.79
CA GLY A 118 29.86 -23.02 9.95
C GLY A 118 29.62 -23.45 11.41
N ARG A 119 30.34 -22.85 12.37
CA ARG A 119 30.30 -23.17 13.81
C ARG A 119 29.15 -22.51 14.57
N GLY A 120 28.25 -21.80 13.87
CA GLY A 120 27.12 -21.11 14.48
C GLY A 120 27.51 -19.84 15.23
N VAL A 121 28.67 -19.28 14.89
CA VAL A 121 29.13 -17.98 15.37
C VAL A 121 28.68 -16.95 14.35
N TRP A 122 27.93 -15.96 14.80
CA TRP A 122 27.40 -14.89 13.96
C TRP A 122 28.07 -13.58 14.36
N SER A 123 28.49 -12.79 13.38
CA SER A 123 29.14 -11.50 13.61
C SER A 123 28.34 -10.36 12.98
N ILE A 124 28.20 -9.24 13.71
CA ILE A 124 27.68 -7.98 13.16
C ILE A 124 28.87 -7.03 12.98
N ARG A 125 29.08 -6.57 11.75
CA ARG A 125 30.15 -5.63 11.42
C ARG A 125 29.75 -4.19 11.72
N VAL A 126 30.63 -3.46 12.41
CA VAL A 126 30.45 -2.06 12.80
C VAL A 126 31.76 -1.30 12.61
N ARG A 127 31.73 -0.14 11.95
CA ARG A 127 32.96 0.64 11.66
C ARG A 127 33.50 1.48 12.82
N ASP A 128 32.73 1.61 13.90
CA ASP A 128 33.03 2.50 15.03
C ASP A 128 33.03 1.71 16.34
N SER A 129 34.14 1.80 17.08
CA SER A 129 34.32 1.06 18.34
C SER A 129 33.28 1.45 19.38
N THR A 130 32.94 2.74 19.49
CA THR A 130 31.95 3.24 20.45
C THR A 130 30.59 2.60 20.20
N ARG A 131 30.17 2.51 18.93
CA ARG A 131 28.95 1.82 18.52
C ARG A 131 29.04 0.31 18.76
N ALA A 132 30.17 -0.34 18.46
CA ALA A 132 30.37 -1.76 18.71
C ALA A 132 30.19 -2.13 20.20
N PHE A 133 30.77 -1.33 21.10
CA PHE A 133 30.58 -1.51 22.55
C PHE A 133 29.14 -1.25 23.00
N LYS A 134 28.44 -0.27 22.43
CA LYS A 134 27.00 -0.08 22.71
C LYS A 134 26.15 -1.27 22.27
N LEU A 135 26.48 -1.91 21.14
CA LEU A 135 25.78 -3.11 20.69
C LEU A 135 26.05 -4.29 21.62
N LYS A 136 27.30 -4.47 22.05
CA LYS A 136 27.67 -5.45 23.09
C LYS A 136 26.82 -5.26 24.35
N ASP A 137 26.75 -4.04 24.87
CA ASP A 137 25.97 -3.73 26.07
C ASP A 137 24.47 -4.02 25.87
N ALA A 138 23.94 -3.77 24.67
CA ALA A 138 22.55 -4.11 24.34
C ALA A 138 22.32 -5.63 24.39
N ILE A 139 23.22 -6.42 23.81
CA ILE A 139 23.14 -7.88 23.83
C ILE A 139 23.25 -8.45 25.25
N GLU A 140 24.16 -7.89 26.06
CA GLU A 140 24.34 -8.29 27.47
C GLU A 140 23.10 -7.96 28.32
N LYS A 141 22.43 -6.83 28.05
CA LYS A 141 21.15 -6.48 28.70
C LYS A 141 20.00 -7.43 28.33
N LEU A 142 20.05 -8.04 27.15
CA LEU A 142 19.12 -9.11 26.75
C LEU A 142 19.43 -10.45 27.46
N GLY A 143 20.50 -10.50 28.26
CA GLY A 143 20.92 -11.69 29.00
C GLY A 143 21.83 -12.63 28.22
N PHE A 144 22.39 -12.18 27.08
CA PHE A 144 23.27 -13.00 26.24
C PHE A 144 24.72 -12.53 26.32
N LYS A 145 25.65 -13.48 26.19
CA LYS A 145 27.08 -13.15 26.09
C LYS A 145 27.38 -12.58 24.70
N SER A 146 28.24 -11.57 24.66
CA SER A 146 28.79 -11.04 23.41
C SER A 146 30.23 -10.59 23.58
N GLU A 147 30.97 -10.57 22.48
CA GLU A 147 32.36 -10.15 22.43
C GLU A 147 32.55 -9.16 21.28
N VAL A 148 33.44 -8.19 21.45
CA VAL A 148 33.84 -7.25 20.41
C VAL A 148 35.27 -7.59 20.00
N VAL A 149 35.44 -7.98 18.74
CA VAL A 149 36.74 -8.33 18.15
C VAL A 149 37.06 -7.33 17.05
N ARG A 150 38.29 -6.84 16.99
CA ARG A 150 38.74 -5.99 15.88
C ARG A 150 39.10 -6.88 14.69
N ASN A 151 38.47 -6.65 13.54
CA ASN A 151 38.78 -7.38 12.31
C ASN A 151 40.00 -6.75 11.64
N GLN A 152 41.17 -7.37 11.77
CA GLN A 152 42.40 -6.83 11.18
C GLN A 152 42.47 -6.97 9.65
N SER A 153 41.62 -7.80 9.06
CA SER A 153 41.69 -8.17 7.63
C SER A 153 40.88 -7.24 6.72
N VAL A 154 39.86 -6.55 7.24
CA VAL A 154 38.92 -5.74 6.45
C VAL A 154 38.78 -4.33 7.03
N GLY A 155 39.92 -3.64 7.18
CA GLY A 155 39.96 -2.27 7.72
C GLY A 155 39.85 -2.19 9.25
N ASP A 156 39.59 -1.00 9.79
CA ASP A 156 39.43 -0.77 11.23
C ASP A 156 38.02 -1.13 11.75
N ASP A 157 37.43 -2.19 11.19
CA ASP A 157 36.09 -2.64 11.53
C ASP A 157 36.09 -3.49 12.82
N PHE A 158 34.97 -3.42 13.54
CA PHE A 158 34.70 -4.21 14.74
C PHE A 158 33.62 -5.24 14.44
N LEU A 159 33.85 -6.47 14.87
CA LEU A 159 32.89 -7.57 14.83
C LEU A 159 32.29 -7.73 16.22
N VAL A 160 30.97 -7.62 16.31
CA VAL A 160 30.22 -7.97 17.50
C VAL A 160 29.76 -9.42 17.35
N ILE A 161 30.38 -10.33 18.09
CA ILE A 161 30.05 -11.74 18.08
C ILE A 161 28.78 -11.96 18.91
N VAL A 162 27.77 -12.59 18.29
CA VAL A 162 26.48 -12.85 18.90
C VAL A 162 26.18 -14.35 19.00
N SER A 163 25.44 -14.72 20.03
CA SER A 163 24.93 -16.09 20.18
C SER A 163 23.92 -16.45 19.08
N THR A 164 23.75 -17.75 18.81
CA THR A 164 22.77 -18.25 17.84
C THR A 164 21.34 -17.85 18.23
N GLU A 165 21.02 -17.78 19.53
CA GLU A 165 19.72 -17.36 20.04
C GLU A 165 19.41 -15.90 19.71
N VAL A 166 20.40 -15.01 19.90
CA VAL A 166 20.26 -13.59 19.52
C VAL A 166 20.08 -13.47 18.01
N TYR A 167 20.89 -14.19 17.22
CA TYR A 167 20.74 -14.19 15.77
C TYR A 167 19.33 -14.61 15.34
N LYS A 168 18.82 -15.75 15.83
CA LYS A 168 17.46 -16.24 15.51
C LYS A 168 16.36 -15.24 15.89
N LEU A 169 16.55 -14.55 17.00
CA LEU A 169 15.67 -13.46 17.41
C LEU A 169 15.70 -12.31 16.39
N LEU A 170 16.89 -11.78 16.07
CA LEU A 170 17.04 -10.69 15.12
C LEU A 170 16.57 -11.07 13.71
N ASP A 171 16.79 -12.31 13.31
CA ASP A 171 16.34 -12.94 12.07
C ASP A 171 14.81 -12.95 11.94
N LYS A 172 14.12 -13.34 13.01
CA LYS A 172 12.66 -13.32 13.07
C LYS A 172 12.09 -11.90 12.95
N LEU A 173 12.76 -10.90 13.54
CA LEU A 173 12.31 -9.51 13.54
C LEU A 173 12.65 -8.80 12.21
N GLY A 174 13.92 -8.84 11.82
CA GLY A 174 14.50 -8.08 10.72
C GLY A 174 14.50 -8.80 9.38
N GLY A 175 14.15 -10.09 9.33
CA GLY A 175 14.11 -10.91 8.11
C GLY A 175 15.42 -11.65 7.85
N SER A 176 15.30 -12.89 7.35
CA SER A 176 16.39 -13.86 7.31
C SER A 176 17.27 -13.86 6.06
N SER A 177 16.71 -13.41 4.94
CA SER A 177 17.43 -13.30 3.68
C SER A 177 17.70 -11.84 3.32
N THR A 178 18.69 -11.62 2.47
CA THR A 178 18.99 -10.32 1.86
C THR A 178 17.77 -9.70 1.17
N TYR A 179 16.90 -10.52 0.59
CA TYR A 179 15.62 -10.12 -0.03
C TYR A 179 14.49 -9.91 1.00
N GLY A 180 14.51 -10.66 2.10
CA GLY A 180 13.49 -10.64 3.15
C GLY A 180 13.72 -9.61 4.24
N LYS A 181 14.84 -8.87 4.19
CA LYS A 181 15.14 -7.84 5.18
C LYS A 181 14.05 -6.78 5.25
N LYS A 182 13.74 -6.31 6.45
CA LYS A 182 12.68 -5.33 6.74
C LYS A 182 12.92 -4.58 8.05
N ILE A 183 12.24 -3.44 8.20
CA ILE A 183 12.03 -2.75 9.47
C ILE A 183 10.74 -3.31 10.08
N PRO A 184 10.73 -3.78 11.35
CA PRO A 184 9.48 -4.17 12.01
C PRO A 184 8.51 -2.99 12.12
N ASP A 185 7.22 -3.26 11.95
CA ASP A 185 6.17 -2.23 12.03
C ASP A 185 6.13 -1.54 13.39
N ALA A 186 6.36 -2.30 14.47
CA ALA A 186 6.47 -1.78 15.83
C ALA A 186 7.62 -0.77 16.02
N ILE A 187 8.56 -0.66 15.06
CA ILE A 187 9.61 0.37 15.04
C ILE A 187 9.29 1.42 13.98
N LEU A 188 8.95 0.98 12.75
CA LEU A 188 8.67 1.88 11.63
C LEU A 188 7.49 2.81 11.91
N TYR A 189 6.49 2.36 12.66
CA TYR A 189 5.30 3.12 13.03
C TYR A 189 5.20 3.32 14.55
N HIS A 190 6.32 3.33 15.26
CA HIS A 190 6.34 3.66 16.69
C HIS A 190 6.10 5.16 16.91
N GLU A 191 5.32 5.55 17.92
CA GLU A 191 5.06 6.95 18.29
C GLU A 191 6.35 7.69 18.68
N ASN A 192 7.20 7.04 19.47
CA ASN A 192 8.52 7.55 19.84
C ASN A 192 9.52 7.49 18.65
N LEU A 193 9.70 8.60 17.95
CA LEU A 193 10.64 8.75 16.83
C LEU A 193 12.11 8.51 17.21
N SER A 194 12.50 8.61 18.49
CA SER A 194 13.87 8.29 18.92
C SER A 194 14.22 6.81 18.71
N LEU A 195 13.23 5.91 18.77
CA LEU A 195 13.45 4.49 18.47
C LEU A 195 13.72 4.30 16.98
N LEU A 196 12.92 4.94 16.12
CA LEU A 196 13.16 4.93 14.67
C LEU A 196 14.54 5.53 14.35
N SER A 197 14.90 6.65 14.98
CA SER A 197 16.24 7.25 14.83
C SER A 197 17.35 6.27 15.26
N ALA A 198 17.18 5.58 16.39
CA ALA A 198 18.15 4.60 16.88
C ALA A 198 18.30 3.40 15.91
N PHE A 199 17.19 2.94 15.31
CA PHE A 199 17.21 1.91 14.28
C PHE A 199 18.04 2.37 13.07
N MET A 200 17.76 3.58 12.58
CA MET A 200 18.47 4.15 11.43
C MET A 200 19.96 4.37 11.75
N ASP A 201 20.32 4.78 12.97
CA ASP A 201 21.71 4.89 13.38
C ASP A 201 22.44 3.55 13.36
N GLY A 202 21.78 2.48 13.82
CA GLY A 202 22.27 1.11 13.74
C GLY A 202 22.50 0.68 12.30
N LEU A 203 21.48 0.85 11.45
CA LEU A 203 21.54 0.51 10.02
C LEU A 203 22.69 1.21 9.30
N MET A 204 22.85 2.51 9.53
CA MET A 204 23.88 3.32 8.88
C MET A 204 25.28 3.04 9.44
N SER A 205 25.39 2.41 10.61
CA SER A 205 26.68 2.01 11.19
C SER A 205 27.30 0.78 10.54
N SER A 206 26.47 -0.06 9.90
CA SER A 206 26.84 -1.40 9.44
C SER A 206 26.88 -1.54 7.92
N GLY A 207 26.11 -0.75 7.16
CA GLY A 207 26.04 -0.86 5.69
C GLY A 207 26.12 0.44 4.90
N CYS A 208 26.35 1.60 5.53
CA CYS A 208 26.37 2.87 4.80
C CYS A 208 27.71 3.15 4.10
N ASN A 209 27.65 3.56 2.84
CA ASN A 209 28.76 4.23 2.16
C ASN A 209 28.59 5.75 2.30
N ARG A 210 29.52 6.38 3.02
CA ARG A 210 29.65 7.83 3.10
C ARG A 210 30.71 8.26 2.11
N SER A 211 30.29 8.90 1.02
CA SER A 211 31.21 9.60 0.13
C SER A 211 31.56 10.94 0.76
N HIS A 212 32.82 11.11 1.16
CA HIS A 212 33.38 12.41 1.52
C HIS A 212 34.13 12.98 0.32
N GLU A 213 33.42 13.30 -0.76
CA GLU A 213 34.03 14.11 -1.81
C GLU A 213 34.12 15.55 -1.32
N PRO A 214 35.31 16.18 -1.32
CA PRO A 214 35.47 17.57 -0.90
C PRO A 214 34.57 18.50 -1.74
N GLY A 215 33.58 19.12 -1.10
CA GLY A 215 32.67 20.09 -1.74
C GLY A 215 31.29 19.56 -2.10
N ASP A 216 31.03 18.25 -2.01
CA ASP A 216 29.67 17.71 -2.15
C ASP A 216 28.94 17.76 -0.79
N ALA A 217 27.65 18.09 -0.81
CA ALA A 217 26.82 18.00 0.40
C ALA A 217 26.93 16.57 0.96
N ARG A 218 26.86 16.41 2.29
CA ARG A 218 27.02 15.09 2.94
C ARG A 218 25.92 14.13 2.48
N LYS A 219 26.18 13.40 1.40
CA LYS A 219 25.29 12.35 0.89
C LYS A 219 25.54 11.09 1.68
N SER A 220 24.50 10.65 2.38
CA SER A 220 24.48 9.33 2.98
C SER A 220 23.72 8.40 2.03
N SER A 221 24.33 7.26 1.69
CA SER A 221 23.70 6.26 0.83
C SER A 221 23.71 4.88 1.49
N PHE A 222 22.64 4.13 1.24
CA PHE A 222 22.47 2.75 1.67
C PHE A 222 21.95 1.94 0.49
N ALA A 223 22.51 0.76 0.25
CA ALA A 223 22.09 -0.12 -0.82
C ALA A 223 21.47 -1.39 -0.26
N THR A 224 20.41 -1.90 -0.90
CA THR A 224 19.77 -3.17 -0.55
C THR A 224 19.14 -3.81 -1.78
N ILE A 225 19.02 -5.13 -1.79
CA ILE A 225 18.25 -5.86 -2.81
C ILE A 225 16.81 -6.16 -2.33
N SER A 226 16.49 -5.88 -1.06
CA SER A 226 15.12 -5.98 -0.53
C SER A 226 14.31 -4.76 -0.97
N LYS A 227 13.40 -4.96 -1.92
CA LYS A 227 12.43 -3.93 -2.36
C LYS A 227 11.60 -3.43 -1.18
N LEU A 228 11.19 -4.33 -0.28
CA LEU A 228 10.43 -3.98 0.92
C LEU A 228 11.24 -3.04 1.83
N LEU A 229 12.48 -3.39 2.16
CA LEU A 229 13.34 -2.56 2.99
C LEU A 229 13.56 -1.20 2.33
N ALA A 230 13.80 -1.14 1.02
CA ALA A 230 13.98 0.12 0.30
C ALA A 230 12.78 1.06 0.47
N MET A 231 11.56 0.55 0.31
CA MET A 231 10.33 1.33 0.51
C MET A 231 10.14 1.74 1.97
N GLN A 232 10.42 0.84 2.93
CA GLN A 232 10.33 1.15 4.36
C GLN A 232 11.37 2.19 4.80
N LEU A 233 12.58 2.18 4.22
CA LEU A 233 13.60 3.20 4.49
C LEU A 233 13.17 4.58 4.00
N GLN A 234 12.49 4.65 2.84
CA GLN A 234 11.92 5.91 2.39
C GLN A 234 10.86 6.44 3.36
N LEU A 235 9.96 5.58 3.85
CA LEU A 235 8.99 5.95 4.88
C LEU A 235 9.66 6.34 6.20
N ALA A 236 10.68 5.61 6.63
CA ALA A 236 11.42 5.88 7.85
C ALA A 236 12.06 7.28 7.82
N TRP A 237 12.73 7.63 6.73
CA TRP A 237 13.29 8.96 6.55
C TRP A 237 12.23 10.05 6.51
N LEU A 238 11.10 9.80 5.84
CA LEU A 238 9.96 10.73 5.80
C LEU A 238 9.44 11.04 7.21
N ARG A 239 9.28 10.01 8.05
CA ARG A 239 8.89 10.20 9.46
C ARG A 239 9.92 10.98 10.27
N LEU A 240 11.19 10.89 9.91
CA LEU A 240 12.29 11.66 10.50
C LEU A 240 12.46 13.06 9.88
N GLY A 241 11.52 13.52 9.05
CA GLY A 241 11.55 14.84 8.43
C GLY A 241 12.56 14.98 7.29
N LYS A 242 12.97 13.86 6.67
CA LYS A 242 13.88 13.84 5.52
C LYS A 242 13.26 13.12 4.33
N TYR A 243 13.64 13.52 3.12
CA TYR A 243 13.21 12.81 1.91
C TYR A 243 14.35 11.91 1.42
N ALA A 244 14.10 10.61 1.33
CA ALA A 244 15.04 9.66 0.76
C ALA A 244 14.64 9.28 -0.67
N LYS A 245 15.61 9.36 -1.58
CA LYS A 245 15.45 8.97 -2.99
C LYS A 245 15.89 7.52 -3.16
N ILE A 246 15.05 6.72 -3.80
CA ILE A 246 15.39 5.36 -4.22
C ILE A 246 15.80 5.40 -5.70
N SER A 247 17.03 4.99 -6.00
CA SER A 247 17.52 4.72 -7.36
C SER A 247 17.62 3.22 -7.57
N ILE A 248 17.25 2.72 -8.74
CA ILE A 248 17.40 1.31 -9.09
C ILE A 248 18.64 1.15 -9.96
N ARG A 249 19.59 0.34 -9.52
CA ARG A 249 20.71 -0.13 -10.34
C ARG A 249 20.40 -1.55 -10.76
N ASN A 250 20.30 -1.76 -12.07
CA ASN A 250 20.22 -3.12 -12.59
C ASN A 250 21.60 -3.73 -12.42
N GLY A 251 21.72 -4.80 -11.63
CA GLY A 251 22.97 -5.53 -11.56
C GLY A 251 23.32 -6.07 -12.94
N ASP A 252 24.56 -5.85 -13.38
CA ASP A 252 25.14 -6.71 -14.41
C ASP A 252 25.06 -8.14 -13.88
N SER A 253 24.81 -9.12 -14.76
CA SER A 253 24.71 -10.56 -14.46
C SER A 253 26.03 -11.13 -13.92
N SER A 254 26.44 -10.63 -12.78
CA SER A 254 27.63 -10.98 -12.04
C SER A 254 27.21 -12.03 -11.02
N ASN A 255 28.04 -13.07 -10.88
CA ASN A 255 27.84 -14.22 -10.02
C ASN A 255 27.76 -13.81 -8.53
N LEU A 256 26.61 -13.30 -8.11
CA LEU A 256 26.20 -13.29 -6.71
C LEU A 256 25.86 -14.75 -6.39
N ASP A 257 26.72 -15.40 -5.63
CA ASP A 257 26.58 -16.78 -5.12
C ASP A 257 26.75 -17.94 -6.11
N GLY A 258 27.37 -17.69 -7.28
CA GLY A 258 27.78 -18.78 -8.19
C GLY A 258 26.64 -19.44 -8.98
N GLU A 259 25.43 -18.91 -8.89
CA GLU A 259 24.35 -19.20 -9.83
C GLU A 259 24.31 -18.14 -10.93
N GLU A 260 24.15 -18.55 -12.19
CA GLU A 260 23.83 -17.65 -13.31
C GLU A 260 22.41 -17.06 -13.09
N GLY A 261 22.31 -16.12 -12.16
CA GLY A 261 21.07 -15.46 -11.79
C GLY A 261 20.72 -14.34 -12.77
N ALA A 262 19.42 -14.21 -13.06
CA ALA A 262 18.88 -13.00 -13.67
C ALA A 262 19.34 -11.77 -12.86
N GLY A 263 19.82 -10.73 -13.54
CA GLY A 263 20.37 -9.53 -12.89
C GLY A 263 19.46 -9.03 -11.77
N VAL A 264 19.99 -9.02 -10.54
CA VAL A 264 19.24 -8.58 -9.36
C VAL A 264 19.25 -7.06 -9.32
N ASN A 265 18.07 -6.46 -9.12
CA ASN A 265 17.96 -5.03 -8.93
C ASN A 265 18.50 -4.64 -7.55
N GLU A 266 19.52 -3.78 -7.53
CA GLU A 266 19.99 -3.11 -6.33
C GLU A 266 19.23 -1.79 -6.16
N TYR A 267 18.60 -1.60 -5.00
CA TYR A 267 17.95 -0.36 -4.61
C TYR A 267 18.92 0.48 -3.78
N VAL A 268 19.27 1.65 -4.29
CA VAL A 268 20.17 2.62 -3.64
C VAL A 268 19.35 3.77 -3.09
N ILE A 269 19.31 3.86 -1.76
CA ILE A 269 18.62 4.88 -1.01
C ILE A 269 19.61 6.00 -0.70
N SER A 270 19.38 7.20 -1.21
CA SER A 270 20.18 8.38 -0.92
C SER A 270 19.36 9.44 -0.18
N VAL A 271 19.96 10.02 0.85
CA VAL A 271 19.32 11.10 1.64
C VAL A 271 20.13 12.36 1.45
N ASP A 272 19.46 13.39 0.95
CA ASP A 272 19.99 14.74 0.85
C ASP A 272 19.42 15.55 2.02
N ASP A 273 20.25 16.39 2.67
CA ASP A 273 19.76 17.23 3.77
C ASP A 273 18.74 18.29 3.27
N GLU A 274 18.84 18.72 2.02
CA GLU A 274 17.93 19.69 1.39
C GLU A 274 17.46 19.19 0.01
N PRO A 275 16.35 18.42 -0.05
CA PRO A 275 15.84 17.90 -1.32
C PRO A 275 15.23 19.04 -2.15
N THR A 276 15.89 19.42 -3.24
CA THR A 276 15.47 20.54 -4.10
C THR A 276 14.22 20.27 -4.95
N SER A 277 13.74 19.04 -4.98
CA SER A 277 12.71 18.59 -5.95
C SER A 277 11.36 18.23 -5.33
N VAL A 278 11.17 18.37 -4.01
CA VAL A 278 9.93 17.98 -3.32
C VAL A 278 9.40 19.12 -2.46
N TYR A 279 8.11 19.10 -2.16
CA TYR A 279 7.47 20.11 -1.30
C TYR A 279 6.82 19.44 -0.09
N TRP A 280 7.14 19.93 1.10
CA TRP A 280 6.52 19.48 2.34
C TRP A 280 5.26 20.31 2.60
N ILE A 281 4.10 19.66 2.63
CA ILE A 281 2.80 20.29 2.81
C ILE A 281 2.05 19.55 3.91
N GLY A 282 2.01 20.14 5.11
CA GLY A 282 1.42 19.50 6.29
C GLY A 282 2.07 18.15 6.60
N ASN A 283 1.27 17.08 6.58
CA ASN A 283 1.72 15.70 6.84
C ASN A 283 1.98 14.90 5.56
N SER A 284 2.32 15.58 4.47
CA SER A 284 2.53 14.99 3.16
C SER A 284 3.74 15.60 2.46
N VAL A 285 4.32 14.83 1.53
CA VAL A 285 5.36 15.28 0.62
C VAL A 285 4.84 15.18 -0.81
N TYR A 286 4.89 16.29 -1.52
CA TYR A 286 4.51 16.37 -2.94
C TYR A 286 5.75 16.13 -3.78
N VAL A 287 5.71 15.04 -4.54
CA VAL A 287 6.79 14.56 -5.41
C VAL A 287 6.40 14.79 -6.86
N PRO A 288 7.16 15.55 -7.66
CA PRO A 288 6.77 15.87 -9.02
C PRO A 288 6.71 14.61 -9.87
N LEU A 289 5.64 14.45 -10.63
CA LEU A 289 5.56 13.38 -11.63
C LEU A 289 6.57 13.66 -12.73
N LEU A 290 7.55 12.77 -12.93
CA LEU A 290 8.55 12.94 -14.00
C LEU A 290 7.90 12.63 -15.34
N ARG A 291 7.38 11.41 -15.48
CA ARG A 291 6.76 10.93 -16.71
C ARG A 291 5.76 9.82 -16.41
N THR A 292 4.86 9.63 -17.37
CA THR A 292 4.05 8.42 -17.51
C THR A 292 4.42 7.73 -18.81
N SER A 293 4.51 6.40 -18.80
CA SER A 293 4.77 5.62 -20.00
C SER A 293 3.75 4.51 -20.16
N LYS A 294 3.34 4.24 -21.40
CA LYS A 294 2.53 3.07 -21.73
C LYS A 294 3.48 1.89 -21.87
N ILE A 295 3.16 0.80 -21.19
CA ILE A 295 3.87 -0.47 -21.31
C ILE A 295 2.89 -1.56 -21.72
N ASP A 296 3.29 -2.38 -22.68
CA ASP A 296 2.55 -3.60 -23.00
C ASP A 296 2.68 -4.55 -21.81
N TYR A 297 1.55 -5.12 -21.41
CA TYR A 297 1.50 -6.02 -20.28
C TYR A 297 0.43 -7.08 -20.50
N GLU A 298 0.87 -8.32 -20.46
CA GLU A 298 0.02 -9.50 -20.48
C GLU A 298 0.28 -10.25 -19.18
N GLY A 299 -0.68 -10.18 -18.25
CA GLY A 299 -0.52 -10.74 -16.92
C GLY A 299 -1.63 -10.31 -15.97
N TYR A 300 -1.45 -10.67 -14.70
CA TYR A 300 -2.42 -10.37 -13.64
C TYR A 300 -2.27 -8.93 -13.14
N VAL A 301 -3.39 -8.27 -12.92
CA VAL A 301 -3.46 -7.01 -12.17
C VAL A 301 -4.22 -7.30 -10.87
N TYR A 302 -3.75 -6.73 -9.77
CA TYR A 302 -4.31 -6.94 -8.44
C TYR A 302 -4.93 -5.63 -7.94
N ASP A 303 -5.94 -5.74 -7.09
CA ASP A 303 -6.55 -4.63 -6.37
C ASP A 303 -6.78 -5.05 -4.90
N VAL A 304 -6.95 -4.09 -4.00
CA VAL A 304 -7.17 -4.35 -2.57
C VAL A 304 -8.32 -3.50 -2.06
N GLN A 305 -9.29 -4.13 -1.41
CA GLN A 305 -10.40 -3.41 -0.78
C GLN A 305 -10.09 -3.05 0.68
N THR A 306 -10.24 -1.78 1.03
CA THR A 306 -10.08 -1.25 2.39
C THR A 306 -11.35 -0.50 2.80
N GLU A 307 -11.56 -0.23 4.10
CA GLU A 307 -12.75 0.48 4.57
C GLU A 307 -12.93 1.86 3.92
N GLU A 308 -11.81 2.58 3.74
CA GLU A 308 -11.79 3.89 3.07
C GLU A 308 -11.51 3.77 1.57
N ASN A 309 -11.32 2.56 1.04
CA ASN A 309 -10.96 2.30 -0.36
C ASN A 309 -9.68 2.97 -0.86
N ILE A 310 -8.87 3.49 0.07
CA ILE A 310 -7.58 4.10 -0.19
C ILE A 310 -6.50 3.09 0.19
N VAL A 311 -5.49 2.97 -0.66
CA VAL A 311 -4.32 2.13 -0.41
C VAL A 311 -3.04 2.89 -0.73
N VAL A 312 -1.92 2.41 -0.19
CA VAL A 312 -0.59 2.94 -0.50
C VAL A 312 0.18 1.90 -1.30
N ALA A 313 0.44 2.19 -2.57
CA ALA A 313 1.21 1.34 -3.46
C ALA A 313 2.52 2.06 -3.85
N SER A 314 3.66 1.44 -3.54
CA SER A 314 4.98 2.07 -3.74
C SER A 314 5.10 3.46 -3.08
N ASN A 315 4.54 3.59 -1.86
CA ASN A 315 4.44 4.83 -1.08
C ASN A 315 3.59 5.95 -1.73
N ILE A 316 2.89 5.67 -2.83
CA ILE A 316 1.97 6.58 -3.49
C ILE A 316 0.55 6.22 -3.07
N VAL A 317 -0.27 7.22 -2.75
CA VAL A 317 -1.67 7.03 -2.41
C VAL A 317 -2.49 6.76 -3.68
N THR A 318 -3.19 5.63 -3.71
CA THR A 318 -4.10 5.23 -4.79
C THR A 318 -5.45 4.80 -4.21
N HIS A 319 -6.41 4.51 -5.09
CA HIS A 319 -7.78 4.15 -4.71
C HIS A 319 -8.24 2.89 -5.45
N ASN A 320 -9.16 2.13 -4.87
CA ASN A 320 -9.69 0.88 -5.45
C ASN A 320 -10.94 1.12 -6.30
N CYS A 321 -11.21 0.27 -7.29
CA CYS A 321 -12.25 0.56 -8.29
C CYS A 321 -13.70 0.23 -7.82
N ILE A 322 -14.74 0.81 -8.46
CA ILE A 322 -16.19 0.50 -8.25
C ILE A 322 -16.74 -0.48 -9.31
N TYR A 323 -17.53 -1.47 -8.89
CA TYR A 323 -17.78 -2.71 -9.64
C TYR A 323 -18.31 -2.62 -11.10
N VAL A 324 -19.41 -1.92 -11.42
CA VAL A 324 -20.01 -2.04 -12.77
C VAL A 324 -19.34 -1.11 -13.79
N ALA A 325 -19.25 0.18 -13.48
CA ALA A 325 -18.62 1.17 -14.36
C ALA A 325 -17.10 0.91 -14.53
N ASN A 326 -16.48 0.22 -13.56
CA ASN A 326 -15.06 -0.12 -13.60
C ASN A 326 -14.78 -1.62 -13.83
N ARG A 327 -15.77 -2.37 -14.36
CA ARG A 327 -15.60 -3.75 -14.88
C ARG A 327 -15.15 -4.81 -13.87
N MET A 328 -15.47 -4.66 -12.58
CA MET A 328 -15.22 -5.70 -11.56
C MET A 328 -16.43 -6.64 -11.37
N THR A 329 -17.56 -6.32 -11.98
CA THR A 329 -18.67 -7.26 -12.21
C THR A 329 -19.20 -7.10 -13.63
N SER A 330 -20.06 -8.01 -14.05
CA SER A 330 -20.73 -7.98 -15.35
C SER A 330 -22.20 -8.34 -15.21
N TRP A 331 -23.04 -7.81 -16.09
CA TRP A 331 -24.43 -8.21 -16.18
C TRP A 331 -24.52 -9.66 -16.67
N GLY A 332 -25.15 -10.52 -15.88
CA GLY A 332 -25.48 -11.88 -16.28
C GLY A 332 -26.48 -11.84 -17.42
N THR A 333 -26.19 -12.50 -18.53
CA THR A 333 -27.10 -12.65 -19.69
C THR A 333 -27.62 -14.08 -19.84
N ARG A 334 -27.09 -15.00 -19.02
CA ARG A 334 -27.46 -16.41 -18.96
C ARG A 334 -27.15 -16.97 -17.58
N LEU A 335 -27.96 -17.92 -17.12
CA LEU A 335 -27.66 -18.75 -15.95
C LEU A 335 -26.78 -19.91 -16.43
N SER A 336 -25.48 -19.78 -16.22
CA SER A 336 -24.50 -20.85 -16.49
C SER A 336 -23.63 -21.00 -15.26
N PRO A 337 -23.20 -22.25 -14.93
CA PRO A 337 -22.28 -22.46 -13.82
C PRO A 337 -21.10 -21.52 -13.93
N LEU A 338 -20.72 -20.89 -12.81
CA LEU A 338 -19.57 -20.01 -12.78
C LEU A 338 -18.36 -20.77 -13.28
N ARG A 339 -17.50 -20.11 -14.04
CA ARG A 339 -16.20 -20.68 -14.34
C ARG A 339 -15.26 -20.26 -13.23
N ASP A 340 -14.74 -21.24 -12.50
CA ASP A 340 -13.65 -20.95 -11.57
C ASP A 340 -12.39 -20.64 -12.38
N VAL A 341 -11.98 -19.38 -12.33
CA VAL A 341 -10.73 -18.89 -12.89
C VAL A 341 -9.76 -18.49 -11.76
N GLY A 342 -10.05 -18.86 -10.51
CA GLY A 342 -9.29 -18.54 -9.32
C GLY A 342 -9.89 -17.36 -8.55
N VAL A 343 -9.80 -17.41 -7.21
CA VAL A 343 -10.45 -16.47 -6.27
C VAL A 343 -10.25 -14.99 -6.60
N GLU A 344 -9.08 -14.62 -7.11
CA GLU A 344 -8.71 -13.24 -7.48
C GLU A 344 -9.33 -12.74 -8.80
N ARG A 345 -9.73 -13.68 -9.68
CA ARG A 345 -10.29 -13.39 -11.03
C ARG A 345 -11.77 -13.68 -11.14
N ASN A 346 -12.28 -14.38 -10.14
CA ASN A 346 -13.66 -14.79 -10.03
C ASN A 346 -14.51 -13.53 -9.81
N MET A 347 -15.31 -13.18 -10.81
CA MET A 347 -16.27 -12.08 -10.74
C MET A 347 -17.69 -12.65 -10.64
N MET A 348 -18.44 -12.18 -9.65
CA MET A 348 -19.85 -12.55 -9.50
C MET A 348 -20.67 -11.71 -10.47
N PRO A 349 -21.38 -12.29 -11.45
CA PRO A 349 -22.27 -11.53 -12.30
C PRO A 349 -23.48 -11.02 -11.51
N ILE A 350 -24.04 -9.89 -11.93
CA ILE A 350 -25.25 -9.30 -11.36
C ILE A 350 -26.46 -9.48 -12.28
N GLY A 351 -27.65 -9.49 -11.71
CA GLY A 351 -28.91 -9.49 -12.47
C GLY A 351 -30.09 -9.10 -11.59
N ILE A 352 -31.31 -9.22 -12.13
CA ILE A 352 -32.54 -8.82 -11.46
C ILE A 352 -33.12 -9.99 -10.64
N VAL A 353 -33.51 -9.72 -9.40
CA VAL A 353 -34.30 -10.64 -8.56
C VAL A 353 -35.68 -10.04 -8.33
N ASP A 354 -36.74 -10.72 -8.78
CA ASP A 354 -38.15 -10.34 -8.62
C ASP A 354 -38.77 -11.02 -7.37
N PHE A 355 -39.24 -10.20 -6.44
CA PHE A 355 -39.87 -10.59 -5.17
C PHE A 355 -41.41 -10.52 -5.24
N GLY A 356 -41.98 -10.36 -6.43
CA GLY A 356 -43.38 -10.20 -6.70
C GLY A 356 -43.93 -8.81 -6.36
N ALA A 357 -45.13 -8.53 -6.88
CA ALA A 357 -45.82 -7.24 -6.72
C ALA A 357 -44.99 -6.02 -7.18
N GLY A 358 -44.16 -6.21 -8.22
CA GLY A 358 -43.32 -5.15 -8.80
C GLY A 358 -42.07 -4.81 -7.98
N ARG A 359 -41.73 -5.61 -6.96
CA ARG A 359 -40.55 -5.40 -6.12
C ARG A 359 -39.36 -6.15 -6.70
N ARG A 360 -38.37 -5.41 -7.21
CA ARG A 360 -37.18 -5.97 -7.88
C ARG A 360 -35.91 -5.34 -7.30
N LEU A 361 -34.82 -6.10 -7.25
CA LEU A 361 -33.48 -5.62 -6.86
C LEU A 361 -32.41 -6.12 -7.82
N ILE A 362 -31.28 -5.42 -7.86
CA ILE A 362 -30.06 -5.91 -8.48
C ILE A 362 -29.24 -6.65 -7.43
N ALA A 363 -28.88 -7.90 -7.71
CA ALA A 363 -28.07 -8.72 -6.81
C ALA A 363 -27.03 -9.52 -7.60
N PHE A 364 -26.03 -10.06 -6.90
CA PHE A 364 -25.19 -11.11 -7.47
C PHE A 364 -26.05 -12.34 -7.77
N ILE A 365 -26.04 -12.80 -9.02
CA ILE A 365 -26.79 -13.98 -9.46
C ILE A 365 -25.82 -14.91 -10.15
N PHE A 366 -25.64 -16.09 -9.58
CA PHE A 366 -24.75 -17.09 -10.14
C PHE A 366 -25.28 -18.49 -9.88
N THR A 367 -24.75 -19.44 -10.66
CA THR A 367 -25.04 -20.87 -10.48
C THR A 367 -23.74 -21.61 -10.27
N LEU A 368 -23.77 -22.70 -9.51
CA LEU A 368 -22.67 -23.63 -9.34
C LEU A 368 -23.08 -24.98 -9.93
N GLY A 369 -22.17 -25.65 -10.60
CA GLY A 369 -22.39 -27.03 -11.05
C GLY A 369 -22.42 -28.01 -9.87
N PRO A 370 -22.87 -29.26 -10.09
CA PRO A 370 -22.74 -30.32 -9.10
C PRO A 370 -21.29 -30.43 -8.59
N ASP A 371 -21.13 -30.48 -7.27
CA ASP A 371 -19.84 -30.57 -6.56
C ASP A 371 -18.86 -29.41 -6.83
N GLN A 372 -19.32 -28.33 -7.45
CA GLN A 372 -18.49 -27.18 -7.74
C GLN A 372 -18.34 -26.27 -6.51
N SER A 373 -17.09 -26.05 -6.09
CA SER A 373 -16.73 -24.92 -5.24
C SER A 373 -16.35 -23.71 -6.09
N TRP A 374 -16.67 -22.52 -5.60
CA TRP A 374 -16.23 -21.26 -6.20
C TRP A 374 -16.02 -20.24 -5.09
N SER A 375 -15.02 -19.37 -5.26
CA SER A 375 -14.71 -18.32 -4.30
C SER A 375 -14.36 -17.03 -5.04
N ALA A 376 -14.67 -15.88 -4.47
CA ALA A 376 -14.19 -14.59 -4.93
C ALA A 376 -13.74 -13.76 -3.74
N LEU A 377 -12.92 -12.75 -4.00
CA LEU A 377 -12.71 -11.69 -3.02
C LEU A 377 -13.92 -10.77 -2.99
N GLU A 378 -14.55 -10.65 -1.84
CA GLU A 378 -15.62 -9.70 -1.55
C GLU A 378 -15.22 -8.90 -0.31
N GLY A 379 -15.20 -7.57 -0.41
CA GLY A 379 -14.87 -6.72 0.73
C GLY A 379 -16.02 -6.57 1.71
N GLY A 380 -15.71 -5.99 2.89
CA GLY A 380 -16.68 -5.78 3.97
C GLY A 380 -16.75 -6.93 4.98
N PHE A 381 -16.02 -8.02 4.75
CA PHE A 381 -15.90 -9.13 5.68
C PHE A 381 -14.45 -9.34 6.12
N SER A 382 -14.25 -9.68 7.40
CA SER A 382 -12.95 -10.00 7.97
C SER A 382 -13.08 -11.16 8.96
N ALA A 383 -11.95 -11.66 9.47
CA ALA A 383 -11.99 -12.66 10.54
C ALA A 383 -12.70 -12.13 11.81
N SER A 384 -12.66 -10.81 12.05
CA SER A 384 -13.36 -10.16 13.17
C SER A 384 -14.79 -9.75 12.84
N MET A 385 -15.16 -9.68 11.55
CA MET A 385 -16.50 -9.38 11.08
C MET A 385 -16.87 -10.35 9.94
N PRO A 386 -17.08 -11.65 10.25
CA PRO A 386 -17.45 -12.62 9.23
C PRO A 386 -18.86 -12.31 8.69
N PRO A 387 -19.19 -12.73 7.47
CA PRO A 387 -20.56 -12.65 6.98
C PRO A 387 -21.48 -13.40 7.94
N SER A 388 -22.60 -12.77 8.31
CA SER A 388 -23.60 -13.33 9.23
C SER A 388 -24.98 -13.26 8.60
N GLY A 389 -25.91 -14.10 9.07
CA GLY A 389 -27.28 -14.14 8.53
C GLY A 389 -27.40 -14.74 7.12
N ILE A 390 -26.46 -15.59 6.71
CA ILE A 390 -26.48 -16.27 5.41
C ILE A 390 -27.72 -17.18 5.33
N ASN A 391 -28.58 -16.93 4.33
CA ASN A 391 -29.74 -17.75 4.02
C ASN A 391 -29.69 -18.16 2.55
N VAL A 392 -30.18 -19.36 2.24
CA VAL A 392 -30.25 -19.89 0.87
C VAL A 392 -31.71 -20.05 0.50
N TYR A 393 -32.07 -19.53 -0.68
CA TYR A 393 -33.43 -19.62 -1.21
C TYR A 393 -33.39 -20.09 -2.65
N ASP A 394 -34.38 -20.89 -3.02
CA ASP A 394 -34.58 -21.28 -4.41
C ASP A 394 -35.11 -20.09 -5.20
N VAL A 395 -34.55 -19.90 -6.40
CA VAL A 395 -35.00 -18.93 -7.39
C VAL A 395 -35.36 -19.65 -8.68
N SER A 396 -36.32 -19.09 -9.42
CA SER A 396 -36.75 -19.59 -10.72
C SER A 396 -36.36 -18.60 -11.81
N PHE A 397 -35.80 -19.08 -12.91
CA PHE A 397 -35.55 -18.23 -14.07
C PHE A 397 -36.88 -17.71 -14.65
N GLU A 398 -36.98 -16.41 -14.87
CA GLU A 398 -38.13 -15.82 -15.55
C GLU A 398 -37.83 -15.53 -17.01
N ARG A 399 -36.81 -14.68 -17.26
CA ARG A 399 -36.43 -14.27 -18.61
C ARG A 399 -35.04 -13.64 -18.68
N THR A 400 -34.57 -13.46 -19.91
CA THR A 400 -33.45 -12.58 -20.25
C THR A 400 -33.97 -11.51 -21.20
N GLY A 401 -33.61 -10.25 -21.00
CA GLY A 401 -34.06 -9.17 -21.86
C GLY A 401 -33.44 -7.82 -21.52
N PRO A 402 -33.76 -6.79 -22.32
CA PRO A 402 -33.45 -5.42 -21.97
C PRO A 402 -34.37 -4.91 -20.86
N PHE A 403 -33.80 -4.23 -19.88
CA PHE A 403 -34.49 -3.55 -18.79
C PHE A 403 -33.98 -2.11 -18.71
N CYS A 404 -34.85 -1.16 -18.37
CA CYS A 404 -34.42 0.17 -17.95
C CYS A 404 -34.09 0.11 -16.46
N ILE A 405 -32.80 0.17 -16.13
CA ILE A 405 -32.31 0.05 -14.76
C ILE A 405 -31.71 1.39 -14.37
N GLY A 406 -32.19 1.95 -13.25
CA GLY A 406 -31.61 3.11 -12.61
C GLY A 406 -31.27 2.85 -11.15
N TYR A 407 -30.26 3.55 -10.67
CA TYR A 407 -29.84 3.55 -9.26
C TYR A 407 -30.20 4.88 -8.60
N ASP A 408 -30.43 4.86 -7.29
CA ASP A 408 -30.49 6.07 -6.47
C ASP A 408 -29.10 6.73 -6.44
N GLU A 409 -28.98 7.98 -6.89
CA GLU A 409 -27.71 8.73 -6.85
C GLU A 409 -27.14 8.85 -5.43
N GLN A 410 -27.97 8.73 -4.40
CA GLN A 410 -27.50 8.66 -3.01
C GLN A 410 -26.57 7.47 -2.78
N GLN A 411 -26.69 6.38 -3.54
CA GLN A 411 -25.72 5.27 -3.50
C GLN A 411 -24.32 5.74 -3.87
N VAL A 412 -24.23 6.56 -4.91
CA VAL A 412 -22.95 7.11 -5.40
C VAL A 412 -22.42 8.12 -4.42
N VAL A 413 -23.29 9.00 -3.88
CA VAL A 413 -22.89 9.97 -2.85
C VAL A 413 -22.46 9.29 -1.56
N ASP A 414 -23.19 8.28 -1.09
CA ASP A 414 -22.86 7.52 0.12
C ASP A 414 -21.58 6.73 -0.09
N TRP A 415 -21.41 6.13 -1.27
CA TRP A 415 -20.16 5.50 -1.67
C TRP A 415 -19.02 6.51 -1.70
N ASP A 416 -19.13 7.61 -2.45
CA ASP A 416 -18.11 8.66 -2.55
C ASP A 416 -17.79 9.26 -1.17
N ARG A 417 -18.78 9.40 -0.28
CA ARG A 417 -18.56 9.83 1.10
C ARG A 417 -17.80 8.80 1.93
N GLN A 418 -18.18 7.52 1.87
CA GLN A 418 -17.52 6.44 2.61
C GLN A 418 -16.09 6.19 2.10
N THR A 419 -15.89 6.36 0.81
CA THR A 419 -14.70 5.89 0.09
C THR A 419 -13.82 7.02 -0.41
N ARG A 420 -14.25 8.27 -0.20
CA ARG A 420 -13.64 9.50 -0.70
C ARG A 420 -13.32 9.46 -2.20
N SER A 421 -14.13 8.75 -2.97
CA SER A 421 -14.03 8.75 -4.44
C SER A 421 -14.85 9.88 -5.07
N ASN A 422 -14.59 10.10 -6.36
CA ASN A 422 -15.48 10.81 -7.28
C ASN A 422 -15.70 9.92 -8.51
N LEU A 423 -15.85 8.61 -8.28
CA LEU A 423 -15.89 7.66 -9.38
C LEU A 423 -17.28 7.69 -10.01
N PRO A 424 -17.38 7.89 -11.33
CA PRO A 424 -18.68 7.96 -11.97
C PRO A 424 -19.34 6.58 -11.91
N ALA A 425 -20.61 6.55 -11.48
CA ALA A 425 -21.48 5.42 -11.74
C ALA A 425 -21.81 5.33 -13.25
N TYR A 426 -22.54 4.29 -13.66
CA TYR A 426 -22.88 4.16 -15.08
C TYR A 426 -23.80 5.30 -15.51
N SER A 427 -23.56 5.83 -16.70
CA SER A 427 -24.33 6.91 -17.30
C SER A 427 -24.75 6.52 -18.72
N PRO A 428 -26.00 6.78 -19.15
CA PRO A 428 -27.06 7.49 -18.42
C PRO A 428 -27.62 6.68 -17.23
N ASN A 429 -28.26 7.37 -16.28
CA ASN A 429 -29.03 6.77 -15.19
C ASN A 429 -30.48 7.30 -15.27
N PRO A 430 -31.48 6.47 -15.60
CA PRO A 430 -31.39 5.04 -15.86
C PRO A 430 -30.77 4.69 -17.22
N SER A 431 -30.33 3.43 -17.38
CA SER A 431 -29.77 2.87 -18.63
C SER A 431 -30.50 1.61 -19.08
N THR A 432 -30.56 1.39 -20.39
CA THR A 432 -31.09 0.14 -20.95
C THR A 432 -30.02 -0.94 -20.89
N ILE A 433 -30.22 -1.94 -20.04
CA ILE A 433 -29.27 -3.01 -19.75
C ILE A 433 -29.90 -4.35 -20.11
N SER A 434 -29.20 -5.17 -20.89
CA SER A 434 -29.61 -6.55 -21.14
C SER A 434 -29.10 -7.47 -20.04
N THR A 435 -30.00 -8.05 -19.25
CA THR A 435 -29.64 -8.96 -18.15
C THR A 435 -30.69 -10.04 -17.94
N ILE A 436 -30.44 -10.93 -16.98
CA ILE A 436 -31.34 -11.98 -16.52
C ILE A 436 -32.25 -11.45 -15.40
N GLU A 437 -33.44 -12.02 -15.34
CA GLU A 437 -34.40 -11.86 -14.24
C GLU A 437 -34.75 -13.24 -13.70
N VAL A 438 -34.66 -13.38 -12.38
CA VAL A 438 -35.09 -14.58 -11.63
C VAL A 438 -36.13 -14.17 -10.60
N SER A 439 -37.12 -15.00 -10.35
CA SER A 439 -38.08 -14.79 -9.27
C SER A 439 -37.78 -15.65 -8.07
N THR A 440 -38.19 -15.14 -6.91
CA THR A 440 -38.02 -15.82 -5.64
C THR A 440 -39.36 -16.14 -4.98
N SER A 441 -39.36 -17.03 -4.00
CA SER A 441 -40.57 -17.35 -3.23
C SER A 441 -41.01 -16.17 -2.37
N SER A 442 -42.30 -16.10 -2.04
CA SER A 442 -42.86 -15.06 -1.16
C SER A 442 -42.33 -15.10 0.29
N LEU A 443 -41.57 -16.14 0.64
CA LEU A 443 -40.94 -16.28 1.95
C LEU A 443 -39.62 -15.50 2.05
N VAL A 444 -39.04 -15.10 0.92
CA VAL A 444 -37.77 -14.37 0.90
C VAL A 444 -38.01 -12.91 1.25
N PRO A 445 -37.33 -12.38 2.28
CA PRO A 445 -37.52 -10.99 2.68
C PRO A 445 -37.01 -10.05 1.60
N PHE A 446 -37.85 -9.09 1.22
CA PHE A 446 -37.45 -7.98 0.35
C PHE A 446 -36.80 -6.89 1.21
N VAL A 447 -35.52 -6.62 0.99
CA VAL A 447 -34.76 -5.59 1.71
C VAL A 447 -34.18 -4.62 0.69
N GLN A 448 -34.82 -3.47 0.54
CA GLN A 448 -34.35 -2.39 -0.33
C GLN A 448 -33.67 -1.31 0.51
N LEU A 449 -32.36 -1.14 0.32
CA LEU A 449 -31.58 -0.14 1.04
C LEU A 449 -31.81 1.27 0.47
N PHE A 450 -31.98 1.37 -0.85
CA PHE A 450 -32.13 2.65 -1.56
C PHE A 450 -33.46 2.71 -2.29
N GLN A 451 -34.30 3.66 -1.88
CA GLN A 451 -35.72 3.71 -2.27
C GLN A 451 -35.95 4.21 -3.70
N LYS A 452 -34.95 4.87 -4.33
CA LYS A 452 -35.07 5.39 -5.70
C LYS A 452 -34.47 4.49 -6.77
N ASP A 453 -34.03 3.29 -6.41
CA ASP A 453 -33.67 2.27 -7.40
C ASP A 453 -34.88 1.94 -8.26
N SER A 454 -34.68 1.88 -9.56
CA SER A 454 -35.77 1.67 -10.53
C SER A 454 -35.40 0.59 -11.53
N ILE A 455 -36.34 -0.31 -11.79
CA ILE A 455 -36.21 -1.39 -12.77
C ILE A 455 -37.53 -1.45 -13.53
N SER A 456 -37.52 -1.15 -14.84
CA SER A 456 -38.68 -1.32 -15.72
C SER A 456 -38.36 -2.26 -16.89
N GLU A 457 -39.40 -2.86 -17.44
CA GLU A 457 -39.32 -3.79 -18.57
C GLU A 457 -39.23 -3.07 -19.93
N SER A 458 -39.46 -1.76 -19.92
CA SER A 458 -39.34 -0.93 -21.11
C SER A 458 -37.87 -0.59 -21.37
N GLN A 459 -37.53 -0.27 -22.61
CA GLN A 459 -36.31 0.48 -22.86
C GLN A 459 -36.42 1.84 -22.14
N CYS A 460 -35.29 2.40 -21.73
CA CYS A 460 -35.30 3.75 -21.18
C CYS A 460 -35.74 4.72 -22.28
N GLU A 461 -36.85 5.42 -22.06
CA GLU A 461 -37.28 6.48 -22.96
C GLU A 461 -36.20 7.57 -22.95
N GLY A 462 -35.72 7.94 -24.15
CA GLY A 462 -34.45 8.61 -24.36
C GLY A 462 -34.10 9.66 -23.30
N SER A 463 -32.96 9.47 -22.65
CA SER A 463 -32.34 10.45 -21.76
C SER A 463 -32.17 11.76 -22.53
N GLY A 464 -33.10 12.68 -22.33
CA GLY A 464 -32.95 14.07 -22.74
C GLY A 464 -31.64 14.60 -22.17
N SER A 465 -30.92 15.37 -22.98
CA SER A 465 -29.71 16.10 -22.60
C SER A 465 -29.82 16.69 -21.19
N TYR A 466 -29.02 16.18 -20.24
CA TYR A 466 -29.00 16.72 -18.88
C TYR A 466 -28.32 18.10 -18.83
N PRO A 467 -28.77 19.00 -17.93
CA PRO A 467 -28.10 20.26 -17.65
C PRO A 467 -26.71 20.02 -17.08
N GLN A 468 -25.73 20.85 -17.47
CA GLN A 468 -24.39 20.80 -16.91
C GLN A 468 -24.39 21.07 -15.40
N GLU A 469 -23.62 20.26 -14.69
CA GLU A 469 -23.42 20.25 -13.24
C GLU A 469 -23.04 21.63 -12.67
N GLY A 470 -23.78 22.05 -11.66
CA GLY A 470 -23.41 23.10 -10.71
C GLY A 470 -23.41 22.53 -9.29
N GLY A 471 -22.61 21.49 -9.04
CA GLY A 471 -22.33 21.01 -7.69
C GLY A 471 -21.16 21.81 -7.11
N SER A 472 -21.42 22.63 -6.10
CA SER A 472 -20.35 23.30 -5.34
C SER A 472 -19.49 22.27 -4.62
N ALA A 473 -18.16 22.40 -4.74
CA ALA A 473 -17.20 21.60 -3.99
C ALA A 473 -17.47 21.67 -2.48
N PRO A 474 -17.14 20.60 -1.71
CA PRO A 474 -17.29 20.61 -0.26
C PRO A 474 -16.49 21.76 0.35
N GLU A 475 -17.07 22.44 1.34
CA GLU A 475 -16.47 23.59 2.01
C GLU A 475 -15.20 23.20 2.77
N GLU A 476 -14.22 24.11 2.78
CA GLU A 476 -12.86 23.94 3.29
C GLU A 476 -12.77 23.53 4.79
N GLY A 477 -13.88 23.63 5.53
CA GLY A 477 -13.98 23.23 6.95
C GLY A 477 -14.10 21.73 7.21
N ASP A 478 -14.48 20.91 6.23
CA ASP A 478 -14.70 19.48 6.42
C ASP A 478 -13.39 18.70 6.68
N LEU A 479 -12.25 19.20 6.21
CA LEU A 479 -10.99 18.45 6.29
C LEU A 479 -10.43 18.38 7.72
N GLU A 480 -10.62 19.43 8.52
CA GLU A 480 -10.21 19.45 9.94
C GLU A 480 -11.14 18.59 10.79
N GLU A 481 -12.44 18.56 10.47
CA GLU A 481 -13.42 17.68 11.11
C GLU A 481 -13.16 16.20 10.78
N ILE A 482 -12.79 15.90 9.53
CA ILE A 482 -12.38 14.57 9.08
C ILE A 482 -11.09 14.11 9.78
N ILE A 483 -10.07 14.97 9.87
CA ILE A 483 -8.85 14.66 10.64
C ILE A 483 -9.19 14.46 12.13
N GLY A 484 -10.12 15.24 12.67
CA GLY A 484 -10.62 15.11 14.04
C GLY A 484 -11.36 13.80 14.31
N ASN A 485 -12.17 13.32 13.37
CA ASN A 485 -12.93 12.08 13.49
C ASN A 485 -12.05 10.83 13.34
N ILE A 486 -11.03 10.87 12.47
CA ILE A 486 -9.98 9.84 12.39
C ILE A 486 -9.25 9.71 13.74
N VAL A 487 -8.93 10.83 14.40
CA VAL A 487 -8.26 10.84 15.71
C VAL A 487 -9.19 10.35 16.84
N LYS A 488 -10.50 10.59 16.75
CA LYS A 488 -11.47 10.11 17.75
C LYS A 488 -11.67 8.59 17.70
N ILE A 489 -11.74 7.99 16.52
CA ILE A 489 -11.96 6.53 16.37
C ILE A 489 -10.71 5.75 16.79
N ILE A 490 -9.51 6.23 16.47
CA ILE A 490 -8.24 5.64 16.93
C ILE A 490 -8.10 5.67 18.47
N ARG A 491 -8.79 6.58 19.17
CA ARG A 491 -8.82 6.61 20.64
C ARG A 491 -9.87 5.67 21.27
N SER A 492 -10.74 5.09 20.46
CA SER A 492 -11.82 4.19 20.90
C SER A 492 -11.53 2.70 20.67
N ILE A 493 -10.39 2.41 20.03
CA ILE A 493 -9.74 1.10 19.94
C ILE A 493 -8.56 1.13 20.92
#